data_AF-A0A177EJ56-F1
#
_entry.id   AF-A0A177EJ56-F1
#
_cell.length_a   1.000
_cell.length_b   1.000
_cell.length_c   1.000
_cell.angle_alpha   90.00
_cell.angle_beta   90.00
_cell.angle_gamma   90.00
#
_symmetry.space_group_name_H-M   'P 1'
#
loop_
_entity.id
_entity.type
_entity.pdbx_description
1 polymer ?
#
loop_
_entity_poly.entity_id
_entity_poly.type
_entity_poly.pdbx_seq_one_letter_code
_entity_poly.pdbx_strand_id
1 'polypeptide(L)'
;MDDSTFNRINEGLDSFSPLIPEVVLDFCFTKAGLSSDDPKLKKLVSLVAQKLITDVATSAYQYHKIAQRASLKEKKAPKEKKLTLTLTDVENALKEAGVSIARPAYFL
;
A
#
# COMPACT_ATOMS: atom_id res chain seq x y z
N MET A 1 6.70 10.69 -21.68
CA MET A 1 7.15 9.44 -21.05
C MET A 1 8.05 8.81 -22.07
N ASP A 2 9.33 8.75 -21.77
CA ASP A 2 10.37 8.51 -22.77
C ASP A 2 10.49 6.99 -22.95
N ASP A 3 10.58 6.50 -24.20
CA ASP A 3 10.62 5.06 -24.51
C ASP A 3 11.75 4.34 -23.75
N SER A 4 12.83 5.06 -23.44
CA SER A 4 13.95 4.58 -22.62
C SER A 4 13.52 4.17 -21.21
N THR A 5 12.55 4.86 -20.61
CA THR A 5 12.06 4.56 -19.25
C THR A 5 11.20 3.30 -19.23
N PHE A 6 10.36 3.12 -20.25
CA PHE A 6 9.54 1.93 -20.40
C PHE A 6 10.40 0.68 -20.58
N ASN A 7 11.43 0.75 -21.42
CA ASN A 7 12.36 -0.35 -21.64
C ASN A 7 13.10 -0.76 -20.36
N ARG A 8 13.51 0.22 -19.54
CA ARG A 8 14.14 -0.06 -18.23
C ARG A 8 13.21 -0.80 -17.27
N ILE A 9 11.92 -0.46 -17.26
CA ILE A 9 10.94 -1.17 -16.42
C ILE A 9 10.77 -2.60 -16.94
N ASN A 10 10.69 -2.78 -18.26
CA ASN A 10 10.53 -4.10 -18.88
C ASN A 10 11.75 -5.01 -18.61
N GLU A 11 12.97 -4.48 -18.71
CA GLU A 11 14.20 -5.19 -18.32
C GLU A 11 14.20 -5.55 -16.83
N GLY A 12 13.75 -4.62 -15.97
CA GLY A 12 13.64 -4.87 -14.53
C GLY A 12 12.65 -5.99 -14.17
N LEU A 13 11.54 -6.09 -14.91
CA LEU A 13 10.51 -7.11 -14.69
C LEU A 13 11.01 -8.54 -14.93
N ASP A 14 11.98 -8.73 -15.82
CA ASP A 14 12.52 -10.06 -16.11
C ASP A 14 13.23 -10.64 -14.87
N SER A 15 13.94 -9.79 -14.12
CA SER A 15 14.61 -10.16 -12.85
C SER A 15 13.72 -10.08 -11.61
N PHE A 16 12.54 -9.48 -11.72
CA PHE A 16 11.62 -9.31 -10.59
C PHE A 16 10.94 -10.63 -10.22
N SER A 17 11.02 -10.97 -8.94
CA SER A 17 10.26 -12.05 -8.31
C SER A 17 9.11 -11.44 -7.48
N PRO A 18 7.84 -11.65 -7.88
CA PRO A 18 6.70 -11.03 -7.21
C PRO A 18 6.49 -11.60 -5.80
N LEU A 19 6.15 -10.73 -4.85
CA LEU A 19 5.76 -11.15 -3.50
C LEU A 19 4.36 -11.77 -3.49
N ILE A 20 3.48 -11.32 -4.38
CA ILE A 20 2.11 -11.84 -4.51
C ILE A 20 2.18 -13.11 -5.38
N PRO A 21 1.73 -14.28 -4.90
CA PRO A 21 1.75 -15.51 -5.68
C PRO A 21 0.86 -15.42 -6.94
N GLU A 22 1.27 -16.08 -8.03
CA GLU A 22 0.56 -16.04 -9.30
C GLU A 22 -0.89 -16.53 -9.19
N VAL A 23 -1.14 -17.57 -8.39
CA VAL A 23 -2.51 -18.11 -8.17
C VAL A 23 -3.48 -17.04 -7.65
N VAL A 24 -3.00 -16.11 -6.82
CA VAL A 24 -3.82 -15.01 -6.28
C VAL A 24 -4.11 -13.98 -7.38
N LEU A 25 -3.14 -13.70 -8.25
CA LEU A 25 -3.33 -12.81 -9.39
C LEU A 25 -4.30 -13.39 -10.40
N ASP A 26 -4.19 -14.69 -10.71
CA ASP A 26 -5.08 -15.39 -11.64
C ASP A 26 -6.53 -15.39 -11.15
N PHE A 27 -6.73 -15.59 -9.84
CA PHE A 27 -8.04 -15.42 -9.22
C PHE A 27 -8.58 -13.99 -9.39
N CYS A 28 -7.76 -12.97 -9.10
CA CYS A 28 -8.15 -11.58 -9.27
C CYS A 28 -8.45 -11.20 -10.73
N PHE A 29 -7.68 -11.71 -11.68
CA PHE A 29 -7.89 -11.51 -13.12
C PHE A 29 -9.20 -12.15 -13.58
N THR A 30 -9.43 -13.40 -13.22
CA THR A 30 -10.69 -14.10 -13.51
C THR A 30 -11.88 -13.33 -12.93
N LYS A 31 -11.76 -12.86 -11.68
CA LYS A 31 -12.80 -12.05 -11.03
C LYS A 31 -13.05 -10.71 -11.74
N ALA A 32 -12.03 -10.12 -12.34
CA ALA A 32 -12.13 -8.90 -13.13
C ALA A 32 -12.57 -9.15 -14.59
N GLY A 33 -12.75 -10.39 -15.01
CA GLY A 33 -13.08 -10.76 -16.40
C GLY A 33 -11.90 -10.73 -17.36
N LEU A 34 -10.66 -10.71 -16.84
CA LEU A 34 -9.42 -10.75 -17.61
C LEU A 34 -8.88 -12.18 -17.64
N SER A 35 -8.54 -12.67 -18.84
CA SER A 35 -7.75 -13.89 -19.03
C SER A 35 -6.49 -13.50 -19.80
N SER A 36 -5.33 -13.57 -19.15
CA SER A 36 -4.04 -13.31 -19.80
C SER A 36 -2.99 -14.29 -19.28
N ASP A 37 -2.32 -14.94 -20.21
CA ASP A 37 -1.25 -15.90 -19.93
C ASP A 37 0.14 -15.26 -19.99
N ASP A 38 0.24 -13.95 -20.25
CA ASP A 38 1.53 -13.27 -20.29
C ASP A 38 2.11 -13.12 -18.87
N PRO A 39 3.25 -13.79 -18.55
CA PRO A 39 3.88 -13.70 -17.24
C PRO A 39 4.40 -12.28 -16.95
N LYS A 40 4.78 -11.49 -17.96
CA LYS A 40 5.25 -10.11 -17.76
C LYS A 40 4.12 -9.21 -17.27
N LEU A 41 2.93 -9.37 -17.84
CA LEU A 41 1.74 -8.66 -17.37
C LEU A 41 1.42 -9.01 -15.91
N LYS A 42 1.44 -10.29 -15.54
CA LYS A 42 1.21 -10.73 -14.16
C LYS A 42 2.22 -10.11 -13.19
N LYS A 43 3.51 -10.14 -13.53
CA LYS A 43 4.59 -9.50 -12.75
C LYS A 43 4.39 -7.99 -12.63
N LEU A 44 4.02 -7.32 -13.71
CA LEU A 44 3.78 -5.88 -13.70
C LEU A 44 2.62 -5.51 -12.78
N VAL A 45 1.48 -6.20 -12.88
CA VAL A 45 0.33 -5.94 -12.00
C VAL A 45 0.69 -6.23 -10.55
N SER A 46 1.43 -7.31 -10.29
CA SER A 46 1.93 -7.61 -8.94
C SER A 46 2.81 -6.48 -8.39
N LEU A 47 3.73 -5.94 -9.21
CA LEU A 47 4.62 -4.86 -8.82
C LEU A 47 3.83 -3.58 -8.49
N VAL A 48 2.86 -3.22 -9.33
CA VAL A 48 2.02 -2.04 -9.12
C VAL A 48 1.16 -2.20 -7.86
N ALA A 49 0.55 -3.37 -7.65
CA ALA A 49 -0.22 -3.66 -6.45
C ALA A 49 0.65 -3.58 -5.18
N GLN A 50 1.86 -4.15 -5.22
CA GLN A 50 2.81 -4.08 -4.12
C GLN A 50 3.26 -2.64 -3.83
N LYS A 51 3.53 -1.86 -4.87
CA LYS A 51 3.87 -0.43 -4.74
C LYS A 51 2.72 0.33 -4.08
N LEU A 52 1.48 0.13 -4.55
CA LEU A 52 0.31 0.80 -4.00
C LEU A 52 0.15 0.54 -2.50
N ILE A 53 0.25 -0.72 -2.07
CA ILE A 53 0.16 -1.09 -0.65
C ILE A 53 1.32 -0.45 0.15
N THR A 54 2.53 -0.45 -0.42
CA THR A 54 3.71 0.15 0.22
C THR A 54 3.56 1.65 0.41
N ASP A 55 3.02 2.35 -0.60
CA ASP A 55 2.80 3.79 -0.54
C ASP A 55 1.78 4.13 0.57
N VAL A 56 0.64 3.41 0.61
CA VAL A 56 -0.38 3.60 1.66
C VAL A 56 0.18 3.29 3.05
N ALA A 57 0.91 2.19 3.21
CA ALA A 57 1.53 1.81 4.47
C ALA A 57 2.57 2.84 4.94
N THR A 58 3.34 3.39 4.00
CA THR A 58 4.33 4.44 4.27
C THR A 58 3.64 5.73 4.73
N SER A 59 2.59 6.16 4.04
CA SER A 59 1.81 7.33 4.46
C SER A 59 1.19 7.12 5.85
N ALA A 60 0.56 5.96 6.09
CA ALA A 60 0.00 5.64 7.42
C ALA A 60 1.07 5.65 8.52
N TYR A 61 2.27 5.15 8.24
CA TYR A 61 3.40 5.23 9.17
C TYR A 61 3.80 6.68 9.49
N GLN A 62 3.81 7.59 8.50
CA GLN A 62 4.09 9.00 8.74
C GLN A 62 3.02 9.65 9.62
N TYR A 63 1.74 9.38 9.35
CA TYR A 63 0.62 9.84 10.18
C TYR A 63 0.77 9.38 11.63
N HIS A 64 1.07 8.11 11.85
CA HIS A 64 1.29 7.56 13.19
C HIS A 64 2.42 8.27 13.93
N LYS A 65 3.54 8.51 13.24
CA LYS A 65 4.73 9.17 13.81
C LYS A 65 4.43 10.62 14.21
N ILE A 66 3.64 11.33 13.42
CA ILE A 66 3.21 12.71 13.72
C ILE A 66 2.31 12.72 14.97
N ALA A 67 1.31 11.83 15.02
CA ALA A 67 0.40 11.69 16.16
C ALA A 67 1.13 11.31 17.46
N GLN A 68 2.11 10.39 17.37
CA GLN A 68 2.93 9.98 18.50
C GLN A 68 3.78 11.15 19.03
N ARG A 69 4.40 11.94 18.15
CA ARG A 69 5.18 13.14 18.53
C ARG A 69 4.33 14.20 19.20
N ALA A 70 3.11 14.42 18.73
CA ALA A 70 2.17 15.33 19.40
C ALA A 70 1.83 14.85 20.82
N SER A 71 1.58 13.54 20.98
CA SER A 71 1.27 12.93 22.27
C SER A 71 2.42 12.98 23.30
N LEU A 72 3.67 13.03 22.84
CA LEU A 72 4.86 13.09 23.70
C LEU A 72 5.06 14.48 24.32
N LYS A 73 4.59 15.55 23.67
CA LYS A 73 4.67 16.91 24.21
C LYS A 73 3.79 17.11 25.44
N GLU A 74 2.75 16.30 25.62
CA GLU A 74 1.78 16.43 26.71
C GLU A 74 2.10 15.57 27.94
N LYS A 75 3.01 14.59 27.85
CA LYS A 75 3.31 13.67 28.97
C LYS A 75 4.79 13.70 29.36
N LYS A 76 5.06 14.03 30.63
CA LYS A 76 6.40 14.11 31.26
C LYS A 76 7.16 12.77 31.41
N ALA A 77 6.67 11.65 30.86
CA ALA A 77 7.33 10.34 31.01
C ALA A 77 7.44 9.60 29.67
N PRO A 78 8.65 9.25 29.20
CA PRO A 78 8.85 8.55 27.95
C PRO A 78 8.68 7.05 28.18
N LYS A 79 7.45 6.54 28.11
CA LYS A 79 7.26 5.12 27.77
C LYS A 79 7.36 5.01 26.26
N GLU A 80 8.34 4.27 25.75
CA GLU A 80 8.42 3.90 24.34
C GLU A 80 7.08 3.27 23.93
N LYS A 81 6.29 4.00 23.13
CA LYS A 81 5.05 3.45 22.60
C LYS A 81 5.42 2.56 21.42
N LYS A 82 5.04 1.28 21.52
CA LYS A 82 5.16 0.31 20.44
C LYS A 82 4.50 0.88 19.17
N LEU A 83 5.20 0.79 18.04
CA LEU A 83 4.64 1.16 16.75
C LEU A 83 3.44 0.26 16.45
N THR A 84 2.29 0.88 16.19
CA THR A 84 1.04 0.17 15.90
C THR A 84 0.35 0.81 14.71
N LEU A 85 -0.15 -0.01 13.79
CA LEU A 85 -0.96 0.50 12.68
C LEU A 85 -2.38 0.71 13.19
N THR A 86 -2.83 1.96 13.29
CA THR A 86 -4.18 2.29 13.76
C THR A 86 -5.11 2.62 12.61
N LEU A 87 -6.42 2.43 12.83
CA LEU A 87 -7.45 2.76 11.84
C LEU A 87 -7.37 4.23 11.42
N THR A 88 -7.20 5.13 12.37
CA THR A 88 -7.10 6.57 12.12
C THR A 88 -5.93 6.92 11.20
N ASP A 89 -4.78 6.27 11.37
CA ASP A 89 -3.61 6.49 10.51
C ASP A 89 -3.88 6.03 9.06
N VAL A 90 -4.54 4.88 8.90
CA VAL A 90 -4.90 4.32 7.59
C VAL A 90 -5.99 5.14 6.91
N GLU A 91 -7.00 5.60 7.65
CA GLU A 91 -8.07 6.46 7.13
C GLU A 91 -7.53 7.79 6.60
N ASN A 92 -6.59 8.41 7.33
CA ASN A 92 -5.92 9.62 6.86
C ASN A 92 -5.07 9.37 5.61
N ALA A 93 -4.30 8.29 5.58
CA ALA A 93 -3.50 7.91 4.42
C ALA A 93 -4.35 7.62 3.17
N LEU A 94 -5.48 6.92 3.34
CA LEU A 94 -6.40 6.62 2.24
C LEU A 94 -7.16 7.87 1.76
N LYS A 95 -7.47 8.80 2.66
CA LYS A 95 -8.10 10.07 2.31
C LYS A 95 -7.21 10.92 1.40
N GLU A 96 -5.89 10.91 1.60
CA GLU A 96 -4.94 11.55 0.66
C GLU A 96 -4.95 10.90 -0.72
N ALA A 97 -5.13 9.58 -0.78
CA ALA A 97 -5.29 8.83 -2.04
C ALA A 97 -6.69 9.00 -2.68
N GLY A 98 -7.58 9.79 -2.08
CA GLY A 98 -8.93 10.04 -2.59
C GLY A 98 -9.99 9.01 -2.14
N VAL A 99 -9.65 8.10 -1.23
CA VAL A 99 -10.56 7.09 -0.70
C VAL A 99 -11.09 7.54 0.66
N SER A 100 -12.39 7.83 0.74
CA SER A 100 -13.04 8.21 2.01
C SER A 100 -13.64 6.99 2.70
N ILE A 101 -13.24 6.77 3.95
CA ILE A 101 -13.83 5.77 4.84
C ILE A 101 -14.63 6.52 5.90
N ALA A 102 -15.95 6.40 5.87
CA ALA A 102 -16.84 6.94 6.90
C ALA A 102 -17.32 5.79 7.79
N ARG A 103 -16.63 5.59 8.92
CA ARG A 103 -17.07 4.64 9.96
C ARG A 103 -17.39 5.38 11.25
N PRO A 104 -18.54 5.10 11.89
CA PRO A 104 -18.83 5.65 13.20
C PRO A 104 -17.94 4.96 14.25
N ALA A 105 -17.60 5.69 15.31
CA ALA A 105 -16.80 5.14 16.42
C ALA A 105 -17.56 4.05 17.21
N TYR A 106 -18.88 4.12 17.21
CA TYR A 106 -19.79 3.15 17.82
C TYR A 106 -21.13 3.17 17.08
N PHE A 107 -21.86 2.06 17.15
CA PHE A 107 -23.28 2.00 16.76
C PHE A 107 -24.12 2.08 18.03
N LEU A 108 -25.18 2.88 18.00
CA LEU A 108 -26.18 2.98 19.08
C LEU A 108 -27.20 1.84 18.97
#